data_AF-A0A6M8VW74-F1
#
_entry.id   AF-A0A6M8VW74-F1
#
_cell.length_a   1.000
_cell.length_b   1.000
_cell.length_c   1.000
_cell.angle_alpha   90.00
_cell.angle_beta   90.00
_cell.angle_gamma   90.00
#
_symmetry.space_group_name_H-M   'P 1'
#
loop_
_entity.id
_entity.type
_entity.pdbx_description
1 polymer ?
#
loop_
_entity_poly.entity_id
_entity_poly.type
_entity_poly.pdbx_seq_one_letter_code
_entity_poly.pdbx_strand_id
1 'polypeptide(L)'
;MRVIARWREIDAPILARITDGHGRPRFWQKGGGFDRNVRDEYEFRREVRYIHRNPVERGLVERPEDWRWSSVRWWMGRRDGEFPCDPPPGDPAMWAAWEGFK
;
A
#
# COMPACT_ATOMS: atom_id res chain seq x y z
N MET A 1 -17.70 -0.43 12.82
CA MET A 1 -16.93 -0.87 11.63
C MET A 1 -16.92 -2.39 11.60
N ARG A 2 -17.23 -3.01 10.45
CA ARG A 2 -17.44 -4.47 10.32
C ARG A 2 -16.25 -5.32 10.78
N VAL A 3 -15.03 -4.82 10.57
CA VAL A 3 -13.78 -5.52 10.94
C VAL A 3 -13.61 -5.64 12.46
N ILE A 4 -13.83 -4.55 13.23
CA ILE A 4 -13.72 -4.61 14.70
C ILE A 4 -14.75 -5.58 15.28
N ALA A 5 -15.98 -5.59 14.76
CA ALA A 5 -17.01 -6.54 15.20
C ALA A 5 -16.56 -7.99 14.95
N ARG A 6 -16.08 -8.28 13.73
CA ARG A 6 -15.54 -9.60 13.40
C ARG A 6 -14.37 -10.01 14.28
N TRP A 7 -13.45 -9.09 14.57
CA TRP A 7 -12.32 -9.36 15.45
C TRP A 7 -12.72 -9.64 16.89
N ARG A 8 -13.83 -9.06 17.38
CA ARG A 8 -14.39 -9.41 18.69
C ARG A 8 -14.98 -10.81 18.72
N GLU A 9 -15.68 -11.21 17.67
CA GLU A 9 -16.26 -12.55 17.56
C GLU A 9 -15.20 -13.66 17.60
N ILE A 10 -14.03 -13.41 17.00
CA ILE A 10 -12.94 -14.39 16.92
C ILE A 10 -11.87 -14.18 17.99
N ASP A 11 -12.11 -13.28 18.95
CA ASP A 11 -11.15 -12.89 20.00
C ASP A 11 -9.74 -12.60 19.46
N ALA A 12 -9.66 -11.78 18.41
CA ALA A 12 -8.41 -11.53 17.71
C ALA A 12 -7.41 -10.78 18.61
N PRO A 13 -6.16 -11.25 18.75
CA PRO A 13 -5.17 -10.66 19.65
C PRO A 13 -4.78 -9.21 19.28
N ILE A 14 -5.05 -8.80 18.04
CA ILE A 14 -4.86 -7.42 17.59
C ILE A 14 -5.73 -6.42 18.36
N LEU A 15 -6.88 -6.84 18.90
CA LEU A 15 -7.79 -5.97 19.66
C LEU A 15 -7.10 -5.34 20.87
N ALA A 16 -6.30 -6.11 21.60
CA ALA A 16 -5.53 -5.60 22.74
C ALA A 16 -4.55 -4.51 22.33
N ARG A 17 -3.95 -4.62 21.13
CA ARG A 17 -2.96 -3.66 20.61
C ARG A 17 -3.58 -2.37 20.09
N ILE A 18 -4.88 -2.38 19.77
CA ILE A 18 -5.58 -1.23 19.18
C ILE A 18 -6.62 -0.61 20.12
N THR A 19 -6.69 -1.10 21.35
CA THR A 19 -7.60 -0.59 22.38
C THR A 19 -6.94 0.54 23.16
N ASP A 20 -7.64 1.68 23.25
CA ASP A 20 -7.15 2.83 24.00
C ASP A 20 -7.33 2.65 25.53
N GLY A 21 -6.80 3.59 26.31
CA GLY A 21 -6.88 3.57 27.78
C GLY A 21 -8.31 3.64 28.35
N HIS A 22 -9.32 3.88 27.51
CA HIS A 22 -10.73 3.85 27.89
C HIS A 22 -11.43 2.55 27.46
N GLY A 23 -10.68 1.52 27.03
CA GLY A 23 -11.23 0.24 26.60
C GLY A 23 -11.90 0.29 25.24
N ARG A 24 -11.66 1.32 24.42
CA ARG A 24 -12.30 1.47 23.10
C ARG A 24 -11.32 1.07 21.99
N PRO A 25 -11.63 0.03 21.18
CA PRO A 25 -10.79 -0.34 20.04
C PRO A 25 -10.92 0.69 18.92
N ARG A 26 -9.79 1.08 18.33
CA ARG A 26 -9.73 1.97 17.16
C ARG A 26 -9.02 1.27 16.03
N PHE A 27 -9.70 1.15 14.89
CA PHE A 27 -9.10 0.50 13.72
C PHE A 27 -7.94 1.33 13.15
N TRP A 28 -8.10 2.66 13.11
CA TRP A 28 -7.09 3.60 12.65
C TRP A 28 -6.29 4.17 13.82
N GLN A 29 -4.98 4.38 13.59
CA GLN A 29 -4.15 5.15 14.51
C GLN A 29 -4.66 6.60 14.60
N LYS A 30 -4.50 7.23 15.77
CA LYS A 30 -4.90 8.62 15.98
C LYS A 30 -3.97 9.56 15.20
N GLY A 31 -4.54 10.49 14.45
CA GLY A 31 -3.80 11.52 13.70
C GLY A 31 -4.39 11.76 12.31
N GLY A 32 -3.79 12.65 11.54
CA GLY A 32 -4.15 12.92 10.13
C GLY A 32 -3.54 11.93 9.14
N GLY A 33 -2.79 10.94 9.62
CA GLY A 33 -1.89 10.13 8.80
C GLY A 33 -0.50 10.77 8.71
N PHE A 34 0.31 10.24 7.80
CA PHE A 34 1.61 10.80 7.46
C PHE A 34 1.54 11.29 6.01
N ASP A 35 1.50 12.61 5.82
CA ASP A 35 1.49 13.26 4.52
C ASP A 35 2.80 13.98 4.24
N ARG A 36 3.27 13.89 2.99
CA ARG A 36 4.46 14.60 2.51
C ARG A 36 4.26 14.97 1.05
N ASN A 37 4.49 16.25 0.73
CA ASN A 37 4.51 16.71 -0.65
C ASN A 37 5.77 16.23 -1.36
N VAL A 38 5.59 15.56 -2.50
CA VAL A 38 6.65 15.21 -3.45
C VAL A 38 6.93 16.42 -4.32
N ARG A 39 8.14 16.97 -4.26
CA ARG A 39 8.49 18.25 -4.89
C ARG A 39 9.22 18.13 -6.22
N ASP A 40 9.83 16.97 -6.46
CA ASP A 40 10.61 16.73 -7.67
C ASP A 40 10.55 15.26 -8.10
N GLU A 41 11.06 15.01 -9.29
CA GLU A 41 11.03 13.69 -9.92
C GLU A 41 11.94 12.67 -9.19
N TYR A 42 13.03 13.14 -8.58
CA TYR A 42 13.93 12.25 -7.82
C TYR A 42 13.23 11.74 -6.55
N GLU A 43 12.57 12.63 -5.82
CA GLU A 43 11.72 12.30 -4.68
C GLU A 43 10.60 11.35 -5.08
N PHE A 44 9.89 11.66 -6.18
CA PHE A 44 8.85 10.78 -6.70
C PHE A 44 9.33 9.34 -6.92
N ARG A 45 10.43 9.17 -7.67
CA ARG A 45 11.02 7.85 -7.93
C ARG A 45 11.45 7.14 -6.65
N ARG A 46 11.98 7.87 -5.68
CA ARG A 46 12.38 7.32 -4.38
C ARG A 46 11.18 6.80 -3.60
N GLU A 47 10.09 7.56 -3.51
CA GLU A 47 8.88 7.15 -2.78
C GLU A 47 8.18 5.95 -3.44
N VAL A 48 8.07 5.94 -4.78
CA VAL A 48 7.54 4.79 -5.54
C VAL A 48 8.35 3.53 -5.25
N ARG A 49 9.69 3.63 -5.28
CA ARG A 49 10.59 2.51 -4.96
C ARG A 49 10.41 2.04 -3.52
N TYR A 50 10.30 2.96 -2.57
CA TYR A 50 10.07 2.63 -1.16
C TYR A 50 8.76 1.86 -0.96
N ILE A 51 7.65 2.34 -1.53
CA ILE A 51 6.33 1.70 -1.42
C ILE A 51 6.36 0.25 -1.92
N HIS A 52 7.00 0.00 -3.07
CA HIS A 52 7.09 -1.34 -3.65
C HIS A 52 8.08 -2.27 -2.91
N ARG A 53 9.12 -1.72 -2.27
CA ARG A 53 10.08 -2.50 -1.48
C ARG A 53 9.63 -2.76 -0.05
N ASN A 54 8.72 -1.97 0.50
CA ASN A 54 8.28 -2.09 1.89
C ASN A 54 7.81 -3.51 2.26
N PRO A 55 7.05 -4.26 1.44
CA PRO A 55 6.71 -5.66 1.76
C PRO A 55 7.95 -6.57 1.92
N VAL A 56 8.98 -6.37 1.10
CA VAL A 56 10.26 -7.13 1.19
C VAL A 56 11.05 -6.70 2.42
N GLU A 57 11.18 -5.40 2.65
CA GLU A 57 11.93 -4.84 3.80
C GLU A 57 11.28 -5.19 5.14
N ARG A 58 9.97 -5.44 5.15
CA ARG A 58 9.22 -5.95 6.31
C ARG A 58 9.17 -7.49 6.41
N GLY A 59 9.81 -8.20 5.47
CA GLY A 59 9.88 -9.66 5.46
C GLY A 59 8.56 -10.36 5.16
N LEU A 60 7.62 -9.68 4.47
CA LEU A 60 6.33 -10.26 4.13
C LEU A 60 6.40 -11.13 2.86
N VAL A 61 7.33 -10.83 1.96
CA VAL A 61 7.60 -11.53 0.70
C VAL A 61 9.08 -11.44 0.34
N GLU A 62 9.56 -12.34 -0.52
CA GLU A 62 10.96 -12.33 -1.00
C GLU A 62 11.19 -11.28 -2.09
N ARG A 63 10.20 -11.09 -2.98
CA ARG A 63 10.29 -10.14 -4.10
C ARG A 63 9.11 -9.16 -4.09
N PRO A 64 9.29 -7.91 -4.57
CA PRO A 64 8.18 -6.94 -4.61
C PRO A 64 6.92 -7.46 -5.32
N GLU A 65 7.09 -8.10 -6.47
CA GLU A 65 6.01 -8.61 -7.33
C GLU A 65 5.18 -9.75 -6.72
N ASP A 66 5.70 -10.42 -5.69
CA ASP A 66 5.00 -11.45 -4.94
C ASP A 66 3.92 -10.84 -4.03
N TRP A 67 4.03 -9.54 -3.70
CA TRP A 67 3.02 -8.87 -2.90
C TRP A 67 1.77 -8.59 -3.74
N ARG A 68 0.74 -9.42 -3.56
CA ARG A 68 -0.51 -9.34 -4.33
C ARG A 68 -1.21 -7.98 -4.21
N TRP A 69 -1.11 -7.35 -3.04
CA TRP A 69 -1.81 -6.11 -2.68
C TRP A 69 -1.04 -4.82 -3.04
N SER A 70 -0.24 -4.84 -4.11
CA SER A 70 0.42 -3.64 -4.62
C SER A 70 0.27 -3.49 -6.13
N SER A 71 0.45 -2.25 -6.60
CA SER A 71 0.50 -1.90 -8.02
C SER A 71 1.86 -2.18 -8.67
N VAL A 72 2.81 -2.84 -7.99
CA VAL A 72 4.18 -3.04 -8.49
C VAL A 72 4.22 -3.72 -9.87
N ARG A 73 3.33 -4.68 -10.11
CA ARG A 73 3.23 -5.38 -11.40
C ARG A 73 2.88 -4.41 -12.53
N TRP A 74 1.96 -3.47 -12.27
CA TRP A 74 1.62 -2.42 -13.22
C TRP A 74 2.84 -1.54 -13.55
N TRP A 75 3.63 -1.17 -12.53
CA TRP A 75 4.87 -0.41 -12.69
C TRP A 75 6.00 -1.19 -13.38
N MET A 76 5.92 -2.51 -13.43
CA MET A 76 6.79 -3.39 -14.22
C MET A 76 6.25 -3.66 -15.64
N GLY A 77 5.24 -2.92 -16.09
CA GLY A 77 4.61 -3.14 -17.40
C GLY A 77 3.64 -4.33 -17.44
N ARG A 78 3.48 -5.07 -16.33
CA ARG A 78 2.59 -6.22 -16.24
C ARG A 78 1.17 -5.77 -15.88
N ARG A 79 0.21 -6.03 -16.77
CA ARG A 79 -1.22 -5.72 -16.57
C ARG A 79 -2.03 -6.92 -16.06
N ASP A 80 -1.34 -7.97 -15.62
CA ASP A 80 -1.89 -9.24 -15.11
C ASP A 80 -2.17 -9.24 -13.60
N GLY A 81 -2.13 -8.07 -12.95
CA GLY A 81 -2.40 -7.96 -11.51
C GLY A 81 -3.85 -8.30 -11.15
N GLU A 82 -4.04 -8.87 -9.96
CA GLU A 82 -5.38 -9.20 -9.41
C GLU A 82 -6.33 -8.00 -9.37
N PHE A 83 -5.80 -6.78 -9.32
CA PHE A 83 -6.57 -5.55 -9.32
C PHE A 83 -6.18 -4.66 -10.50
N PRO A 84 -7.17 -4.11 -11.23
CA PRO A 84 -6.89 -3.08 -12.22
C PRO A 84 -6.29 -1.86 -11.51
N CYS A 85 -5.27 -1.27 -12.12
CA CYS A 85 -4.74 0.03 -11.69
C CYS A 85 -5.12 1.06 -12.74
N ASP A 86 -5.69 2.16 -12.28
CA ASP A 86 -5.89 3.33 -13.11
C ASP A 86 -4.52 3.88 -13.55
N PRO A 87 -4.39 4.35 -14.80
CA PRO A 87 -3.18 5.03 -15.22
C PRO A 87 -2.98 6.28 -14.36
N PRO A 88 -1.74 6.64 -14.00
CA PRO A 88 -1.47 7.88 -13.29
C PRO A 88 -1.98 9.09 -14.10
N PRO A 89 -2.30 10.21 -13.45
CA PRO A 89 -2.64 11.44 -14.15
C PRO A 89 -1.50 11.86 -15.10
N GLY A 90 -1.86 12.41 -16.26
CA GLY A 90 -0.93 12.74 -17.35
C GLY A 90 -1.50 12.33 -18.71
N ASP A 91 -0.65 12.35 -19.74
CA ASP A 91 -1.04 11.87 -21.07
C ASP A 91 -1.26 10.35 -21.04
N PRO A 92 -2.49 9.85 -21.31
CA PRO A 92 -2.76 8.41 -21.34
C PRO A 92 -1.89 7.64 -22.34
N ALA A 93 -1.46 8.27 -23.44
CA ALA A 93 -0.60 7.63 -24.43
C ALA A 93 0.79 7.31 -23.84
N MET A 94 1.31 8.17 -22.96
CA MET A 94 2.58 7.95 -22.28
C MET A 94 2.54 6.71 -21.38
N TRP A 95 1.43 6.50 -20.66
CA TRP A 95 1.24 5.34 -19.77
C TRP A 95 0.88 4.06 -20.51
N ALA A 96 0.22 4.17 -21.66
CA ALA A 96 -0.01 3.03 -22.56
C ALA A 96 1.31 2.48 -23.13
N ALA A 97 2.28 3.37 -23.40
CA ALA A 97 3.61 3.00 -23.88
C ALA A 97 4.62 2.64 -22.76
N TRP A 98 4.20 2.63 -21.48
CA TRP A 98 5.09 2.32 -20.36
C TRP A 98 5.42 0.83 -20.28
N GLU A 99 6.69 0.50 -20.57
CA GLU A 99 7.21 -0.87 -20.55
C GLU A 99 7.72 -1.34 -19.18
N GLY A 100 7.70 -0.47 -18.17
CA GLY A 100 8.21 -0.79 -16.84
C GLY A 100 9.45 0.01 -16.45
N PHE A 101 9.79 0.00 -15.15
CA PHE A 101 11.15 0.32 -14.73
C PHE A 101 12.09 -0.80 -15.19
N LYS A 102 13.20 -0.44 -15.87
CA LYS A 102 14.32 -1.36 -16.10
C LYS A 102 15.12 -1.57 -14.82
#